data_AF-A0A1C5SZA2-F1
#
_entry.id   AF-A0A1C5SZA2-F1
#
_cell.length_a   1.000
_cell.length_b   1.000
_cell.length_c   1.000
_cell.angle_alpha   90.00
_cell.angle_beta   90.00
_cell.angle_gamma   90.00
#
_symmetry.space_group_name_H-M   'P 1'
#
loop_
_entity.id
_entity.type
_entity.pdbx_description
1 polymer ?
#
loop_
_entity_poly.entity_id
_entity_poly.type
_entity_poly.pdbx_seq_one_letter_code
_entity_poly.pdbx_strand_id
1 'polypeptide(L)' 'MKQVIKIKFVDDEGKPRGKEYCYYCTVPTIALGDYVKAPVTPQSENDMPSRKGIVTKINVPEQEIEPFKQYAKTITERID' A
#
# COMPACT_ATOMS: atom_id res chain seq x y z
N MET A 1 -12.29 -6.62 -7.83
CA MET A 1 -11.56 -5.97 -8.96
C MET A 1 -10.14 -5.72 -8.50
N LYS A 2 -9.14 -5.92 -9.36
CA LYS A 2 -7.73 -5.69 -9.02
C LYS A 2 -7.31 -4.37 -9.65
N GLN A 3 -6.99 -3.38 -8.84
CA GLN A 3 -6.51 -2.07 -9.28
C GLN A 3 -5.13 -1.79 -8.70
N VAL A 4 -4.41 -0.82 -9.26
CA VAL A 4 -3.15 -0.37 -8.69
C VAL A 4 -3.40 0.93 -7.92
N ILE A 5 -2.86 0.99 -6.71
CA ILE A 5 -2.91 2.18 -5.86
C ILE A 5 -1.49 2.56 -5.42
N LYS A 6 -1.28 3.83 -5.11
CA LYS A 6 -0.10 4.29 -4.36
C LYS A 6 -0.49 4.53 -2.93
N ILE A 7 0.39 4.10 -2.03
CA ILE A 7 0.27 4.38 -0.62
C ILE A 7 1.54 5.05 -0.13
N LYS A 8 1.43 5.70 1.02
CA LYS A 8 2.57 6.17 1.80
C LYS A 8 2.46 5.59 3.20
N PHE A 9 3.55 5.02 3.70
CA PHE A 9 3.55 4.51 5.07
C PHE A 9 3.38 5.68 6.04
N VAL A 10 2.61 5.44 7.07
CA VAL A 10 2.43 6.42 8.15
C VAL A 10 3.26 6.00 9.36
N ASP A 11 3.71 7.02 10.07
CA ASP A 11 4.32 6.89 11.39
C ASP A 11 3.25 6.61 12.48
N ASP A 12 3.67 6.33 13.71
CA ASP A 12 2.80 6.13 14.88
C ASP A 12 1.86 7.33 15.14
N GLU A 13 2.24 8.56 14.79
CA GLU A 13 1.37 9.73 14.85
C GLU A 13 0.36 9.81 13.68
N GLY A 14 0.32 8.81 12.80
CA GLY A 14 -0.55 8.77 11.61
C GLY A 14 -0.10 9.67 10.46
N LYS A 15 1.09 10.28 10.56
CA LYS A 15 1.64 11.19 9.55
C LYS A 15 2.32 10.40 8.42
N PRO A 16 1.99 10.64 7.15
CA PRO A 16 2.63 9.96 6.02
C PRO A 16 4.10 10.38 5.86
N ARG A 17 5.02 9.40 5.95
CA ARG A 17 6.47 9.61 5.82
C ARG A 17 7.08 8.69 4.75
N GLY A 18 8.27 9.08 4.28
CA GLY A 18 9.04 8.28 3.33
C GLY A 18 8.58 8.41 1.87
N LYS A 19 8.73 7.32 1.11
CA LYS A 19 8.41 7.25 -0.31
C LYS A 19 6.98 6.73 -0.52
N GLU A 20 6.43 7.02 -1.68
CA GLU A 20 5.20 6.37 -2.14
C GLU A 20 5.54 5.02 -2.77
N TYR A 21 4.67 4.05 -2.53
CA TYR A 21 4.85 2.67 -2.99
C TYR A 21 3.60 2.23 -3.75
N CYS A 22 3.81 1.57 -4.89
CA CYS A 22 2.73 0.98 -5.69
C CYS A 22 2.35 -0.39 -5.14
N TYR A 23 1.06 -0.61 -4.95
CA TYR A 23 0.49 -1.89 -4.53
C TYR A 23 -0.69 -2.24 -5.42
N TYR A 24 -0.91 -3.53 -5.60
CA TYR A 24 -2.21 -4.00 -6.05
C TYR A 24 -3.21 -3.86 -4.91
N CYS A 25 -4.47 -3.59 -5.24
CA CYS A 25 -5.55 -3.50 -4.28
C CYS A 25 -6.74 -4.29 -4.79
N THR A 26 -7.31 -5.11 -3.92
CA THR A 26 -8.56 -5.85 -4.18
C THR A 26 -9.75 -5.32 -3.39
N VAL A 27 -9.54 -4.27 -2.58
CA VAL A 27 -10.60 -3.61 -1.79
C VAL A 27 -11.46 -2.76 -2.72
N PRO A 28 -12.75 -3.09 -2.91
CA PRO A 28 -13.60 -2.41 -3.89
C PRO A 28 -14.02 -0.99 -3.48
N THR A 29 -13.99 -0.67 -2.18
CA THR A 29 -14.43 0.63 -1.63
C THR A 29 -13.27 1.53 -1.23
N ILE A 30 -12.08 1.32 -1.80
CA ILE A 30 -10.89 2.09 -1.42
C ILE A 30 -10.93 3.49 -2.05
N ALA A 31 -10.69 4.51 -1.23
CA ALA A 31 -10.64 5.90 -1.65
C ALA A 31 -9.29 6.55 -1.29
N LEU A 32 -9.08 7.76 -1.81
CA LEU A 32 -7.95 8.60 -1.42
C LEU A 32 -8.07 8.99 0.05
N GLY A 33 -6.99 8.88 0.81
CA GLY A 33 -6.96 9.17 2.24
C GLY A 33 -7.36 8.00 3.14
N ASP A 34 -7.87 6.88 2.59
CA ASP A 34 -8.13 5.68 3.40
C ASP A 34 -6.83 5.12 3.97
N TYR A 35 -6.92 4.55 5.18
CA TYR A 35 -5.83 3.78 5.73
C TYR A 35 -5.95 2.31 5.32
N VAL A 36 -4.81 1.68 5.06
CA VAL A 36 -4.73 0.29 4.60
C VAL A 36 -3.63 -0.45 5.32
N LYS A 37 -3.83 -1.75 5.48
CA LYS A 37 -2.80 -2.64 5.99
C LYS A 37 -1.95 -3.12 4.82
N ALA A 38 -0.78 -2.50 4.67
CA ALA A 38 0.14 -2.78 3.58
C ALA A 38 1.10 -3.90 3.98
N PRO A 39 1.09 -5.04 3.28
CA PRO A 39 2.03 -6.12 3.57
C PRO A 39 3.45 -5.65 3.22
N VAL A 40 4.41 -5.88 4.11
CA VAL A 40 5.83 -5.59 3.87
C VAL A 40 6.61 -6.89 3.85
N THR A 41 7.81 -6.89 3.27
CA THR A 41 8.71 -8.04 3.41
C THR A 41 9.48 -7.82 4.71
N PRO A 42 9.30 -8.66 5.74
CA PRO A 42 10.06 -8.51 6.96
C PRO A 42 11.55 -8.68 6.64
N GLN A 43 12.38 -7.74 7.09
CA GLN A 43 13.84 -7.81 6.94
C GLN A 43 14.53 -8.42 8.17
N SER A 44 13.75 -8.72 9.22
CA SER A 44 14.21 -9.34 10.46
C SER A 44 13.05 -10.06 11.13
N GLU A 45 13.34 -11.01 12.03
CA GLU A 45 12.33 -11.75 12.80
C GLU A 45 11.43 -10.84 13.66
N ASN A 46 11.91 -9.66 14.05
CA ASN A 46 11.17 -8.69 14.83
C ASN A 46 10.36 -7.68 13.98
N ASP A 47 10.47 -7.71 12.64
CA ASP A 47 9.74 -6.76 11.79
C ASP A 47 8.31 -7.24 11.57
N MET A 48 7.34 -6.33 11.73
CA MET A 48 5.94 -6.68 11.48
C MET A 48 5.73 -7.01 10.00
N PRO A 49 4.99 -8.08 9.67
CA PRO A 49 4.75 -8.49 8.29
C PRO A 49 3.86 -7.51 7.50
N SER A 50 3.33 -6.48 8.16
CA SER A 50 2.49 -5.45 7.58
C SER A 50 2.63 -4.14 8.33
N ARG A 51 2.46 -3.01 7.63
CA ARG A 51 2.47 -1.66 8.21
C ARG A 51 1.22 -0.87 7.78
N LYS A 52 0.85 0.14 8.58
CA LYS A 52 -0.22 1.08 8.23
C LYS A 52 0.28 2.03 7.13
N GLY A 53 -0.51 2.18 6.09
CA GLY A 53 -0.28 3.15 5.03
C GLY A 53 -1.55 3.93 4.71
N ILE A 54 -1.39 5.12 4.16
CA ILE A 54 -2.49 5.94 3.66
C ILE A 54 -2.49 5.91 2.14
N VAL A 55 -3.66 5.80 1.53
CA VAL A 55 -3.82 5.81 0.08
C VAL A 55 -3.63 7.23 -0.45
N THR A 56 -2.58 7.42 -1.26
CA THR A 56 -2.25 8.72 -1.87
C THR A 56 -2.68 8.80 -3.33
N LYS A 57 -2.86 7.65 -4.01
CA LYS A 57 -3.34 7.60 -5.39
C LYS A 57 -4.15 6.34 -5.66
N ILE A 58 -5.28 6.47 -6.34
CA ILE A 58 -6.08 5.36 -6.85
C ILE A 58 -6.03 5.32 -8.38
N ASN A 59 -6.40 4.19 -8.98
CA ASN A 59 -6.43 4.00 -10.43
C ASN A 59 -5.10 4.36 -11.12
N VAL A 60 -4.00 3.95 -10.51
CA VAL A 60 -2.66 4.12 -11.08
C VAL A 60 -2.56 3.21 -12.32
N PRO A 61 -2.05 3.70 -13.45
CA PRO A 61 -1.91 2.86 -14.65
C PRO A 61 -0.91 1.73 -14.38
N GLU A 62 -1.18 0.56 -14.97
CA GLU A 62 -0.31 -0.61 -14.77
C GLU A 62 1.14 -0.37 -15.21
N GLN A 63 1.36 0.53 -16.18
CA GLN A 63 2.68 0.94 -16.66
C GLN A 63 3.60 1.47 -15.55
N GLU A 64 3.04 2.09 -14.50
CA GLU A 64 3.83 2.56 -13.36
C GLU A 64 4.26 1.42 -12.42
N ILE A 65 3.50 0.32 -12.39
CA ILE A 65 3.85 -0.85 -11.58
C ILE A 65 4.61 -1.90 -12.38
N GLU A 66 4.61 -1.87 -13.72
CA GLU A 66 5.34 -2.81 -14.58
C GLU A 66 6.77 -3.13 -14.11
N PRO A 67 7.66 -2.15 -13.86
CA PRO A 67 9.03 -2.43 -13.40
C PRO A 67 9.08 -3.10 -12.01
N PHE A 68 8.00 -2.98 -11.22
CA PHE A 68 7.89 -3.53 -9.88
C PHE A 68 6.89 -4.69 -9.79
N LYS A 69 6.27 -5.11 -10.89
CA LYS A 69 5.11 -6.02 -10.93
C LYS A 69 5.40 -7.36 -10.27
N GLN A 70 6.64 -7.84 -10.37
CA GLN A 70 7.11 -9.08 -9.75
C GLN A 70 7.28 -8.98 -8.22
N TYR A 71 7.50 -7.77 -7.69
CA TYR A 71 7.66 -7.51 -6.26
C TYR A 71 6.43 -6.83 -5.63
N ALA A 72 5.50 -6.38 -6.47
CA ALA A 72 4.29 -5.68 -6.08
C ALA A 72 3.38 -6.60 -5.27
N LYS A 73 3.19 -6.24 -4.01
CA LYS A 73 2.29 -6.95 -3.11
C LYS A 73 0.85 -6.47 -3.30
N THR A 74 -0.08 -7.24 -2.74
CA THR A 74 -1.52 -6.95 -2.82
C THR A 74 -2.05 -6.57 -1.45
N ILE A 75 -2.72 -5.42 -1.39
CA ILE A 75 -3.49 -4.95 -0.25
C ILE A 75 -4.89 -5.54 -0.36
N THR A 76 -5.27 -6.29 0.67
CA THR A 76 -6.54 -7.00 0.75
C THR A 76 -7.50 -6.35 1.75
N GLU A 77 -7.00 -5.51 2.65
CA GLU A 77 -7.76 -4.99 3.79
C GLU A 77 -7.52 -3.49 3.98
N ARG A 78 -8.62 -2.75 4.07
CA ARG A 78 -8.68 -1.37 4.59
C ARG A 78 -8.71 -1.43 6.12
N ILE A 79 -8.11 -0.45 6.77
CA ILE A 79 -8.20 -0.23 8.21
C ILE A 79 -8.75 1.17 8.48
N ASP A 80 -9.59 1.30 9.49
CA ASP A 80 -10.19 2.58 9.92
C ASP A 80 -9.20 3.35 10.82
#